data_AF-A0A1G3JIM9-F1
#
_entry.id   AF-A0A1G3JIM9-F1
#
_cell.length_a   1.000
_cell.length_b   1.000
_cell.length_c   1.000
_cell.angle_alpha   90.00
_cell.angle_beta   90.00
_cell.angle_gamma   90.00
#
_symmetry.space_group_name_H-M   'P 1'
#
loop_
_entity.id
_entity.type
_entity.pdbx_description
1 polymer ?
#
loop_
_entity_poly.entity_id
_entity_poly.type
_entity_poly.pdbx_seq_one_letter_code
_entity_poly.pdbx_strand_id
1 'polypeptide(L)'
;MIAALLLLAATSAPIAPKPLYRDPVHDGAADASTVYDRASGEWVMFYTNRRADLPMADAKDVRWIHGTAIDTARSKDGAHWRYSGTAAIPRSCTGETLWAPEVQFLDGKWHMWLTVVPGVFRDWNAPRFIVHLTSPDLATWKCGERLDLGSDRVIDASVITLPDGGYRLFFNDERENKAIRTADSKDLAHWTVGKRLTDTPGEGPKAFRWKGRWWLISDAWKGLLVMRSDDAATWTRQEGHILGVPGIHPTDRAKGQHPDIIVAGERAYILYFVHQDGEDEARANPDWKRRSVLQIAELVERDGIISVDRNSPVSVTLKP
;
A
#
# COMPACT_ATOMS: atom_id res chain seq x y z
N MET A 1 -36.24 0.09 -44.39
CA MET A 1 -35.38 -0.58 -43.39
C MET A 1 -34.90 0.47 -42.41
N ILE A 2 -35.37 0.43 -41.17
CA ILE A 2 -35.02 1.42 -40.13
C ILE A 2 -33.74 0.91 -39.46
N ALA A 3 -32.66 1.68 -39.57
CA ALA A 3 -31.43 1.45 -38.83
C ALA A 3 -31.64 1.92 -37.39
N ALA A 4 -31.61 1.00 -36.43
CA ALA A 4 -31.59 1.33 -35.01
C ALA A 4 -30.16 1.76 -34.63
N LEU A 5 -29.97 3.06 -34.40
CA LEU A 5 -28.78 3.56 -33.70
C LEU A 5 -28.92 3.17 -32.21
N LEU A 6 -28.16 2.18 -31.76
CA LEU A 6 -27.90 1.96 -30.34
C LEU A 6 -27.01 3.10 -29.85
N LEU A 7 -27.62 4.11 -29.21
CA LEU A 7 -26.88 5.04 -28.36
C LEU A 7 -26.35 4.24 -27.16
N LEU A 8 -25.07 3.90 -27.18
CA LEU A 8 -24.33 3.53 -25.99
C LEU A 8 -24.31 4.76 -25.07
N ALA A 9 -25.17 4.76 -24.06
CA ALA A 9 -25.06 5.72 -22.98
C ALA A 9 -23.68 5.53 -22.33
N ALA A 10 -22.80 6.52 -22.49
CA ALA A 10 -21.54 6.57 -21.76
C ALA A 10 -21.89 6.69 -20.27
N THR A 11 -21.82 5.58 -19.53
CA THR A 11 -21.93 5.60 -18.09
C THR A 11 -20.79 6.46 -17.55
N SER A 12 -21.12 7.58 -16.92
CA SER A 12 -20.14 8.45 -16.27
C SER A 12 -19.34 7.67 -15.24
N ALA A 13 -18.02 7.87 -15.20
CA ALA A 13 -17.16 7.25 -14.20
C ALA A 13 -17.64 7.57 -12.77
N PRO A 14 -17.72 6.57 -11.87
CA PRO A 14 -18.25 6.78 -10.52
C PRO A 14 -17.35 7.70 -9.71
N ILE A 15 -17.95 8.42 -8.76
CA ILE A 15 -17.21 9.20 -7.77
C ILE A 15 -16.90 8.28 -6.58
N ALA A 16 -15.63 8.19 -6.19
CA ALA A 16 -15.25 7.44 -4.99
C ALA A 16 -15.87 8.07 -3.73
N PRO A 17 -16.40 7.25 -2.80
CA PRO A 17 -16.83 7.72 -1.50
C PRO A 17 -15.62 8.17 -0.66
N LYS A 18 -15.91 8.92 0.41
CA LYS A 18 -14.94 9.28 1.46
C LYS A 18 -15.51 8.82 2.81
N PRO A 19 -14.92 7.80 3.46
CA PRO A 19 -13.73 7.06 3.04
C PRO A 19 -13.98 6.18 1.80
N LEU A 20 -12.90 5.81 1.09
CA LEU A 20 -12.98 4.82 0.01
C LEU A 20 -13.39 3.46 0.56
N TYR A 21 -12.78 3.08 1.69
CA TYR A 21 -13.02 1.79 2.32
C TYR A 21 -12.81 1.87 3.84
N ARG A 22 -13.72 1.23 4.57
CA ARG A 22 -13.64 1.05 6.03
C ARG A 22 -13.77 -0.44 6.32
N ASP A 23 -12.78 -0.98 7.02
CA ASP A 23 -12.74 -2.41 7.34
C ASP A 23 -13.90 -2.79 8.27
N PRO A 24 -14.76 -3.76 7.90
CA PRO A 24 -15.89 -4.15 8.73
C PRO A 24 -15.51 -5.10 9.87
N VAL A 25 -14.28 -5.63 9.90
CA VAL A 25 -13.86 -6.65 10.87
C VAL A 25 -13.30 -6.00 12.14
N HIS A 26 -12.23 -5.23 12.00
CA HIS A 26 -11.52 -4.61 13.12
C HIS A 26 -11.42 -3.09 13.01
N ASP A 27 -11.95 -2.50 11.93
CA ASP A 27 -11.94 -1.07 11.66
C ASP A 27 -10.52 -0.46 11.61
N GLY A 28 -9.58 -1.25 11.10
CA GLY A 28 -8.16 -0.93 11.04
C GLY A 28 -7.56 -1.21 9.68
N ALA A 29 -8.23 -0.78 8.59
CA ALA A 29 -7.68 -0.94 7.24
C ALA A 29 -6.42 -0.08 7.07
N ALA A 30 -5.30 -0.69 6.70
CA ALA A 30 -4.03 -0.01 6.49
C ALA A 30 -3.18 -0.70 5.41
N ASP A 31 -2.15 0.01 4.93
CA ASP A 31 -1.05 -0.55 4.12
C ASP A 31 -1.56 -1.35 2.90
N ALA A 32 -2.40 -0.73 2.07
CA ALA A 32 -3.07 -1.41 0.97
C ALA A 32 -2.11 -1.80 -0.18
N SER A 33 -2.47 -2.83 -0.94
CA SER A 33 -1.89 -3.14 -2.24
C SER A 33 -2.98 -3.64 -3.19
N THR A 34 -3.15 -2.91 -4.28
CA THR A 34 -4.32 -3.03 -5.16
C THR A 34 -3.92 -3.52 -6.54
N VAL A 35 -4.56 -4.59 -6.99
CA VAL A 35 -4.30 -5.23 -8.28
C VAL A 35 -5.58 -5.52 -9.05
N TYR A 36 -5.48 -5.62 -10.37
CA TYR A 36 -6.60 -6.05 -11.19
C TYR A 36 -6.54 -7.56 -11.45
N ASP A 37 -7.51 -8.30 -10.91
CA ASP A 37 -7.65 -9.73 -11.13
C ASP A 37 -8.37 -9.97 -12.46
N ARG A 38 -7.58 -10.27 -13.50
CA ARG A 38 -8.08 -10.53 -14.85
C ARG A 38 -9.03 -11.72 -14.92
N ALA A 39 -8.91 -12.70 -14.02
CA ALA A 39 -9.77 -13.89 -14.05
C ALA A 39 -11.19 -13.57 -13.55
N SER A 40 -11.32 -12.75 -12.51
CA SER A 40 -12.64 -12.31 -12.01
C SER A 40 -13.17 -11.04 -12.69
N GLY A 41 -12.30 -10.27 -13.34
CA GLY A 41 -12.65 -8.97 -13.92
C GLY A 41 -12.89 -7.88 -12.85
N GLU A 42 -12.23 -8.01 -11.71
CA GLU A 42 -12.39 -7.10 -10.57
C GLU A 42 -11.04 -6.59 -10.06
N TRP A 43 -11.07 -5.40 -9.49
CA TRP A 43 -10.00 -4.92 -8.63
C TRP A 43 -10.04 -5.65 -7.30
N VAL A 44 -8.87 -5.98 -6.78
CA VAL A 44 -8.65 -6.64 -5.49
C VAL A 44 -7.68 -5.79 -4.69
N MET A 45 -8.07 -5.42 -3.48
CA MET A 45 -7.25 -4.70 -2.53
C MET A 45 -6.90 -5.65 -1.39
N PHE A 46 -5.61 -5.87 -1.19
CA PHE A 46 -5.05 -6.53 -0.01
C PHE A 46 -4.69 -5.45 1.00
N TYR A 47 -5.02 -5.64 2.28
CA TYR A 47 -4.72 -4.65 3.30
C TYR A 47 -4.37 -5.30 4.64
N THR A 48 -3.49 -4.67 5.42
CA THR A 48 -3.25 -5.04 6.81
C THR A 48 -4.53 -4.84 7.61
N ASN A 49 -5.05 -5.92 8.21
CA ASN A 49 -6.22 -5.88 9.08
C ASN A 49 -5.81 -5.58 10.53
N ARG A 50 -5.53 -4.31 10.84
CA ARG A 50 -5.12 -3.91 12.21
C ARG A 50 -6.29 -4.12 13.17
N ARG A 51 -6.02 -4.71 14.33
CA ARG A 51 -7.01 -5.08 15.36
C ARG A 51 -7.40 -3.87 16.21
N ALA A 52 -7.88 -2.80 15.58
CA ALA A 52 -8.08 -1.49 16.22
C ALA A 52 -9.17 -1.49 17.31
N ASP A 53 -10.02 -2.51 17.32
CA ASP A 53 -11.03 -2.81 18.34
C ASP A 53 -10.49 -3.57 19.56
N LEU A 54 -9.26 -4.12 19.51
CA LEU A 54 -8.66 -4.86 20.62
C LEU A 54 -8.40 -3.92 21.82
N PRO A 55 -8.92 -4.19 23.03
CA PRO A 55 -8.63 -3.36 24.20
C PRO A 55 -7.14 -3.37 24.57
N MET A 56 -6.58 -2.19 24.86
CA MET A 56 -5.19 -2.09 25.33
C MET A 56 -5.09 -2.44 26.81
N ALA A 57 -4.01 -3.12 27.20
CA ALA A 57 -3.71 -3.30 28.63
C ALA A 57 -3.16 -2.01 29.26
N ASP A 58 -2.36 -1.25 28.50
CA ASP A 58 -1.78 0.03 28.88
C ASP A 58 -1.39 0.85 27.63
N ALA A 59 -0.98 2.10 27.82
CA ALA A 59 -0.69 3.03 26.73
C ALA A 59 0.50 2.65 25.82
N LYS A 60 1.34 1.68 26.23
CA LYS A 60 2.47 1.19 25.43
C LYS A 60 2.14 -0.09 24.66
N ASP A 61 0.97 -0.69 24.90
CA ASP A 61 0.57 -1.96 24.31
C ASP A 61 0.28 -1.84 22.80
N VAL A 62 1.14 -2.46 21.99
CA VAL A 62 0.99 -2.45 20.52
C VAL A 62 0.40 -3.74 19.95
N ARG A 63 -0.18 -4.62 20.78
CA ARG A 63 -0.76 -5.89 20.31
C ARG A 63 -1.81 -5.72 19.22
N TRP A 64 -2.47 -4.56 19.15
CA TRP A 64 -3.46 -4.26 18.10
C TRP A 64 -2.87 -4.18 16.68
N ILE A 65 -1.56 -3.91 16.54
CA ILE A 65 -0.85 -3.99 15.25
C ILE A 65 -0.24 -5.39 15.05
N HIS A 66 -0.17 -6.23 16.08
CA HIS A 66 0.30 -7.60 15.93
C HIS A 66 -0.87 -8.57 15.71
N GLY A 67 -0.59 -9.83 15.38
CA GLY A 67 -1.61 -10.87 15.15
C GLY A 67 -2.58 -10.50 14.03
N THR A 68 -2.13 -9.63 13.13
CA THR A 68 -2.90 -9.09 12.01
C THR A 68 -2.87 -10.08 10.86
N ALA A 69 -4.01 -10.22 10.21
CA ALA A 69 -4.12 -10.90 8.93
C ALA A 69 -4.01 -9.89 7.78
N ILE A 70 -3.91 -10.42 6.56
CA ILE A 70 -4.17 -9.64 5.35
C ILE A 70 -5.59 -9.94 4.90
N ASP A 71 -6.44 -8.92 4.94
CA ASP A 71 -7.80 -9.01 4.46
C ASP A 71 -7.91 -8.48 3.04
N THR A 72 -9.00 -8.83 2.38
CA THR A 72 -9.24 -8.47 0.99
C THR A 72 -10.56 -7.73 0.81
N ALA A 73 -10.56 -6.77 -0.10
CA ALA A 73 -11.77 -6.14 -0.62
C ALA A 73 -11.77 -6.19 -2.16
N ARG A 74 -12.96 -6.23 -2.77
CA ARG A 74 -13.13 -6.30 -4.24
C ARG A 74 -14.02 -5.19 -4.77
N SER A 75 -13.70 -4.72 -5.97
CA SER A 75 -14.48 -3.69 -6.66
C SER A 75 -14.53 -3.93 -8.17
N LYS A 76 -15.70 -3.68 -8.77
CA LYS A 76 -15.87 -3.69 -10.24
C LYS A 76 -15.54 -2.35 -10.87
N ASP A 77 -15.68 -1.27 -10.12
CA ASP A 77 -15.65 0.10 -10.62
C ASP A 77 -14.55 0.96 -9.98
N GLY A 78 -13.82 0.40 -9.01
CA GLY A 78 -12.75 1.05 -8.26
C GLY A 78 -13.22 2.07 -7.22
N ALA A 79 -14.51 2.37 -7.17
CA ALA A 79 -15.11 3.33 -6.23
C ALA A 79 -15.82 2.62 -5.08
N HIS A 80 -16.55 1.54 -5.38
CA HIS A 80 -17.33 0.81 -4.39
C HIS A 80 -16.66 -0.51 -4.08
N TRP A 81 -16.17 -0.65 -2.86
CA TRP A 81 -15.41 -1.80 -2.40
C TRP A 81 -16.24 -2.63 -1.42
N ARG A 82 -16.26 -3.95 -1.64
CA ARG A 82 -16.89 -4.90 -0.72
C ARG A 82 -15.82 -5.76 -0.07
N TYR A 83 -15.98 -6.04 1.22
CA TYR A 83 -15.16 -7.04 1.90
C TYR A 83 -15.27 -8.40 1.20
N SER A 84 -14.15 -9.09 1.02
CA SER A 84 -14.08 -10.40 0.37
C SER A 84 -13.36 -11.48 1.19
N GLY A 85 -13.12 -11.22 2.48
CA GLY A 85 -12.55 -12.19 3.41
C GLY A 85 -11.04 -12.04 3.62
N THR A 86 -10.51 -12.87 4.50
CA THR A 86 -9.08 -12.96 4.81
C THR A 86 -8.33 -13.78 3.75
N ALA A 87 -7.18 -13.27 3.29
CA ALA A 87 -6.32 -13.98 2.35
C ALA A 87 -5.76 -15.26 2.98
N ALA A 88 -5.80 -16.37 2.23
CA ALA A 88 -5.32 -17.68 2.68
C ALA A 88 -3.77 -17.77 2.60
N ILE A 89 -3.09 -16.99 3.42
CA ILE A 89 -1.62 -16.92 3.47
C ILE A 89 -1.08 -18.04 4.38
N PRO A 90 -0.15 -18.90 3.89
CA PRO A 90 0.35 -20.03 4.66
C PRO A 90 1.18 -19.60 5.86
N ARG A 91 0.75 -20.03 7.06
CA ARG A 91 1.46 -19.78 8.33
C ARG A 91 2.82 -20.49 8.40
N SER A 92 3.07 -21.51 7.59
CA SER A 92 4.31 -22.29 7.60
C SER A 92 5.56 -21.47 7.27
N CYS A 93 5.44 -20.37 6.53
CA CYS A 93 6.55 -19.45 6.22
C CYS A 93 6.37 -18.03 6.76
N THR A 94 5.17 -17.66 7.22
CA THR A 94 4.89 -16.31 7.69
C THR A 94 4.79 -16.27 9.22
N GLY A 95 3.74 -16.83 9.81
CA GLY A 95 3.60 -16.90 11.27
C GLY A 95 2.28 -16.29 11.71
N GLU A 96 2.33 -15.31 12.62
CA GLU A 96 1.12 -14.77 13.28
C GLU A 96 0.73 -13.36 12.82
N THR A 97 1.72 -12.54 12.47
CA THR A 97 1.52 -11.12 12.23
C THR A 97 1.98 -10.78 10.82
N LEU A 98 1.04 -10.29 10.02
CA LEU A 98 1.25 -9.96 8.61
C LEU A 98 0.98 -8.48 8.37
N TRP A 99 1.91 -7.77 7.73
CA TRP A 99 1.81 -6.34 7.41
C TRP A 99 2.14 -6.05 5.96
N ALA A 100 1.56 -4.97 5.43
CA ALA A 100 1.99 -4.28 4.22
C ALA A 100 2.32 -5.22 3.06
N PRO A 101 1.31 -5.94 2.52
CA PRO A 101 1.50 -6.78 1.36
C PRO A 101 1.88 -5.93 0.16
N GLU A 102 2.80 -6.40 -0.68
CA GLU A 102 3.02 -5.88 -2.04
C GLU A 102 2.69 -6.98 -3.03
N VAL A 103 1.60 -6.81 -3.79
CA VAL A 103 1.10 -7.82 -4.72
C VAL A 103 1.28 -7.37 -6.15
N GLN A 104 1.87 -8.22 -6.99
CA GLN A 104 2.09 -7.93 -8.41
C GLN A 104 1.93 -9.17 -9.28
N PHE A 105 1.53 -8.98 -10.54
CA PHE A 105 1.58 -10.02 -11.56
C PHE A 105 2.84 -9.84 -12.40
N LEU A 106 3.80 -10.76 -12.28
CA LEU A 106 5.09 -10.74 -12.97
C LEU A 106 5.35 -12.12 -13.57
N ASP A 107 5.92 -12.17 -14.77
CA ASP A 107 6.30 -13.41 -15.46
C ASP A 107 5.22 -14.51 -15.46
N GLY A 108 3.95 -14.12 -15.63
CA GLY A 108 2.83 -15.05 -15.72
C GLY A 108 2.30 -15.58 -14.38
N LYS A 109 2.72 -15.00 -13.25
CA LYS A 109 2.34 -15.45 -11.91
C LYS A 109 2.06 -14.26 -10.98
N TRP A 110 1.26 -14.49 -9.94
CA TRP A 110 1.14 -13.54 -8.84
C TRP A 110 2.28 -13.73 -7.85
N HIS A 111 2.84 -12.61 -7.41
CA HIS A 111 3.87 -12.51 -6.39
C HIS A 111 3.33 -11.65 -5.26
N MET A 112 3.65 -12.02 -4.02
CA MET A 112 3.42 -11.18 -2.84
C MET A 112 4.72 -11.09 -2.04
N TRP A 113 5.14 -9.88 -1.72
CA TRP A 113 6.15 -9.64 -0.70
C TRP A 113 5.46 -9.13 0.55
N LEU A 114 5.64 -9.84 1.66
CA LEU A 114 4.85 -9.63 2.85
C LEU A 114 5.76 -9.42 4.05
N THR A 115 5.51 -8.35 4.80
CA THR A 115 6.18 -8.13 6.07
C THR A 115 5.62 -9.08 7.12
N VAL A 116 6.52 -9.73 7.84
CA VAL A 116 6.20 -10.76 8.82
C VAL A 116 6.84 -10.42 10.16
N VAL A 117 6.02 -10.47 11.22
CA VAL A 117 6.50 -10.52 12.61
C VAL A 117 6.16 -11.91 13.17
N PRO A 118 7.10 -12.65 13.76
CA PRO A 118 6.91 -14.07 14.06
C PRO A 118 5.91 -14.36 15.20
N GLY A 119 5.31 -13.33 15.81
CA GLY A 119 4.37 -13.50 16.92
C GLY A 119 3.65 -12.22 17.29
N VAL A 120 2.89 -12.31 18.39
CA VAL A 120 2.18 -11.20 19.01
C VAL A 120 2.99 -10.63 20.18
N PHE A 121 3.38 -9.36 20.07
CA PHE A 121 4.20 -8.66 21.06
C PHE A 121 3.45 -7.45 21.62
N ARG A 122 3.82 -7.03 22.84
CA ARG A 122 3.28 -5.83 23.50
C ARG A 122 4.09 -4.57 23.23
N ASP A 123 5.28 -4.72 22.66
CA ASP A 123 6.17 -3.63 22.27
C ASP A 123 6.77 -3.89 20.88
N TRP A 124 7.56 -2.93 20.39
CA TRP A 124 8.21 -2.98 19.08
C TRP A 124 9.51 -3.80 19.05
N ASN A 125 9.87 -4.50 20.13
CA ASN A 125 11.17 -5.16 20.27
C ASN A 125 11.16 -6.62 19.77
N ALA A 126 10.74 -6.82 18.53
CA ALA A 126 10.70 -8.11 17.84
C ALA A 126 11.51 -8.05 16.53
N PRO A 127 11.90 -9.19 15.94
CA PRO A 127 12.39 -9.20 14.56
C PRO A 127 11.22 -8.99 13.58
N ARG A 128 11.52 -8.47 12.40
CA ARG A 128 10.61 -8.45 11.24
C ARG A 128 11.39 -8.66 9.96
N PHE A 129 10.80 -9.40 9.05
CA PHE A 129 11.41 -9.78 7.80
C PHE A 129 10.37 -9.84 6.70
N ILE A 130 10.83 -9.87 5.45
CA ILE A 130 9.96 -9.97 4.28
C ILE A 130 10.00 -11.41 3.77
N VAL A 131 8.83 -11.96 3.48
CA VAL A 131 8.65 -13.28 2.85
C VAL A 131 8.09 -13.09 1.46
N HIS A 132 8.65 -13.80 0.48
CA HIS A 132 8.10 -13.89 -0.86
C HIS A 132 7.11 -15.05 -0.95
N LEU A 133 5.94 -14.81 -1.52
CA LEU A 133 4.94 -15.82 -1.83
C LEU A 133 4.58 -15.76 -3.32
N THR A 134 4.12 -16.88 -3.87
CA THR A 134 3.57 -16.91 -5.22
C THR A 134 2.20 -17.55 -5.28
N SER A 135 1.37 -17.13 -6.24
CA SER A 135 0.04 -17.66 -6.45
C SER A 135 -0.28 -17.77 -7.94
N PRO A 136 -0.97 -18.83 -8.40
CA PRO A 136 -1.46 -18.92 -9.77
C PRO A 136 -2.77 -18.16 -9.99
N ASP A 137 -3.54 -17.88 -8.94
CA ASP A 137 -4.96 -17.54 -9.00
C ASP A 137 -5.35 -16.38 -8.04
N LEU A 138 -4.36 -15.74 -7.42
CA LEU A 138 -4.52 -14.66 -6.42
C LEU A 138 -5.22 -15.11 -5.12
N ALA A 139 -5.49 -16.40 -4.95
CA ALA A 139 -6.21 -16.97 -3.81
C ALA A 139 -5.38 -18.01 -3.05
N THR A 140 -4.72 -18.91 -3.79
CA THR A 140 -3.90 -19.99 -3.26
C THR A 140 -2.44 -19.56 -3.24
N TRP A 141 -1.90 -19.29 -2.06
CA TRP A 141 -0.54 -18.81 -1.88
C TRP A 141 0.41 -19.94 -1.50
N LYS A 142 1.56 -19.99 -2.19
CA LYS A 142 2.68 -20.90 -1.88
C LYS A 142 3.81 -20.11 -1.26
N CYS A 143 4.37 -20.66 -0.19
CA CYS A 143 5.60 -20.14 0.42
C CYS A 143 6.74 -20.11 -0.59
N GLY A 144 7.44 -18.98 -0.63
CA GLY A 144 8.79 -18.87 -1.16
C GLY A 144 9.76 -18.58 -0.01
N GLU A 145 10.85 -17.88 -0.34
CA GLU A 145 11.94 -17.62 0.59
C GLU A 145 11.66 -16.43 1.51
N ARG A 146 12.28 -16.44 2.70
CA ARG A 146 12.54 -15.22 3.46
C ARG A 146 13.68 -14.48 2.75
N LEU A 147 13.48 -13.20 2.48
CA LEU A 147 14.50 -12.39 1.82
C LEU A 147 15.69 -12.18 2.77
N ASP A 148 16.90 -12.43 2.26
CA ASP A 148 18.15 -12.06 2.91
C ASP A 148 18.56 -10.65 2.48
N LEU A 149 18.27 -9.67 3.34
CA LEU A 149 18.54 -8.25 3.11
C LEU A 149 19.59 -7.70 4.09
N GLY A 150 20.32 -8.58 4.79
CA GLY A 150 21.39 -8.17 5.71
C GLY A 150 20.92 -7.48 7.00
N SER A 151 19.62 -7.47 7.30
CA SER A 151 19.03 -6.88 8.51
C SER A 151 17.91 -7.75 9.07
N ASP A 152 17.75 -7.75 10.41
CA ASP A 152 16.73 -8.49 11.15
C ASP A 152 15.44 -7.66 11.39
N ARG A 153 15.40 -6.43 10.87
CA ARG A 153 14.28 -5.52 11.02
C ARG A 153 13.99 -4.79 9.71
N VAL A 154 13.48 -5.54 8.74
CA VAL A 154 13.09 -5.01 7.42
C VAL A 154 11.59 -5.16 7.19
N ILE A 155 10.96 -4.15 6.61
CA ILE A 155 9.52 -4.09 6.35
C ILE A 155 9.23 -3.41 4.99
N ASP A 156 7.96 -3.49 4.60
CA ASP A 156 7.31 -2.71 3.55
C ASP A 156 8.03 -2.79 2.20
N ALA A 157 7.80 -3.88 1.49
CA ALA A 157 8.34 -4.10 0.17
C ALA A 157 7.62 -3.25 -0.89
N SER A 158 8.35 -2.78 -1.90
CA SER A 158 7.79 -2.45 -3.21
C SER A 158 8.78 -2.85 -4.30
N VAL A 159 8.27 -3.40 -5.40
CA VAL A 159 9.13 -3.98 -6.46
C VAL A 159 8.86 -3.30 -7.79
N ILE A 160 9.90 -3.07 -8.59
CA ILE A 160 9.77 -2.68 -9.99
C ILE A 160 10.61 -3.59 -10.88
N THR A 161 10.18 -3.76 -12.13
CA THR A 161 11.03 -4.25 -13.21
C THR A 161 11.98 -3.15 -13.66
N LEU A 162 13.28 -3.46 -13.76
CA LEU A 162 14.29 -2.53 -14.24
C LEU A 162 14.30 -2.42 -15.77
N PRO A 163 14.70 -1.26 -16.35
CA PRO A 163 14.79 -1.07 -17.81
C PRO A 163 15.65 -2.13 -18.51
N ASP A 164 16.78 -2.47 -17.90
CA ASP A 164 17.78 -3.40 -18.46
C ASP A 164 17.54 -4.86 -18.01
N GLY A 165 16.35 -5.14 -17.49
CA GLY A 165 15.95 -6.46 -17.02
C GLY A 165 16.37 -6.77 -15.57
N GLY A 166 15.60 -7.67 -14.96
CA GLY A 166 15.63 -7.92 -13.53
C GLY A 166 14.76 -6.93 -12.77
N TYR A 167 14.99 -6.86 -11.47
CA TYR A 167 14.06 -6.30 -10.51
C TYR A 167 14.79 -5.48 -9.46
N ARG A 168 14.12 -4.44 -8.97
CA ARG A 168 14.54 -3.66 -7.80
C ARG A 168 13.46 -3.68 -6.75
N LEU A 169 13.86 -4.08 -5.54
CA LEU A 169 13.10 -3.97 -4.31
C LEU A 169 13.46 -2.65 -3.64
N PHE A 170 12.45 -1.96 -3.14
CA PHE A 170 12.53 -0.90 -2.16
C PHE A 170 11.97 -1.45 -0.85
N PHE A 171 12.65 -1.16 0.26
CA PHE A 171 12.21 -1.64 1.57
C PHE A 171 12.68 -0.69 2.66
N ASN A 172 12.01 -0.72 3.80
CA ASN A 172 12.46 -0.05 5.00
C ASN A 172 13.43 -0.93 5.77
N ASP A 173 14.57 -0.37 6.18
CA ASP A 173 15.46 -0.99 7.16
C ASP A 173 15.47 -0.16 8.45
N GLU A 174 14.87 -0.73 9.49
CA GLU A 174 14.75 -0.05 10.77
C GLU A 174 16.09 0.06 11.51
N ARG A 175 17.04 -0.85 11.24
CA ARG A 175 18.39 -0.79 11.84
C ARG A 175 19.19 0.38 11.30
N GLU A 176 18.86 0.86 10.10
CA GLU A 176 19.51 2.00 9.48
C GLU A 176 18.74 3.32 9.67
N ASN A 177 18.19 3.53 10.86
CA ASN A 177 17.37 4.71 11.17
C ASN A 177 16.15 4.81 10.23
N LYS A 178 15.46 3.68 10.03
CA LYS A 178 14.24 3.60 9.21
C LYS A 178 14.46 4.11 7.78
N ALA A 179 15.62 3.80 7.22
CA ALA A 179 15.96 4.24 5.87
C ALA A 179 15.19 3.44 4.82
N ILE A 180 14.81 4.09 3.73
CA ILE A 180 14.43 3.36 2.52
C ILE A 180 15.71 2.90 1.81
N ARG A 181 15.85 1.58 1.69
CA ARG A 181 16.96 0.87 1.03
C ARG A 181 16.48 0.31 -0.30
N THR A 182 17.46 -0.09 -1.12
CA THR A 182 17.22 -0.81 -2.38
C THR A 182 17.91 -2.17 -2.33
N ALA A 183 17.37 -3.14 -3.07
CA ALA A 183 18.07 -4.37 -3.41
C ALA A 183 17.71 -4.81 -4.83
N ASP A 184 18.67 -5.35 -5.58
CA ASP A 184 18.46 -5.77 -6.96
C ASP A 184 18.46 -7.30 -7.07
N SER A 185 17.63 -7.83 -7.95
CA SER A 185 17.53 -9.26 -8.22
C SER A 185 17.36 -9.52 -9.72
N LYS A 186 17.85 -10.67 -10.18
CA LYS A 186 17.59 -11.15 -11.55
C LYS A 186 16.46 -12.17 -11.64
N ASP A 187 16.03 -12.73 -10.51
CA ASP A 187 15.13 -13.89 -10.45
C ASP A 187 14.03 -13.79 -9.37
N LEU A 188 13.93 -12.63 -8.70
CA LEU A 188 13.04 -12.35 -7.56
C LEU A 188 13.32 -13.16 -6.28
N ALA A 189 14.33 -14.03 -6.28
CA ALA A 189 14.68 -14.88 -5.16
C ALA A 189 15.97 -14.40 -4.46
N HIS A 190 17.00 -14.10 -5.25
CA HIS A 190 18.30 -13.68 -4.74
C HIS A 190 18.47 -12.17 -4.87
N TRP A 191 18.67 -11.49 -3.74
CA TRP A 191 18.69 -10.03 -3.66
C TRP A 191 20.08 -9.54 -3.26
N THR A 192 20.60 -8.57 -4.01
CA THR A 192 21.84 -7.85 -3.66
C THR A 192 21.49 -6.48 -3.12
N VAL A 193 21.73 -6.28 -1.82
CA VAL A 193 21.41 -5.00 -1.17
C VAL A 193 22.27 -3.88 -1.74
N GLY A 194 21.59 -2.84 -2.22
CA GLY A 194 22.17 -1.62 -2.76
C GLY A 194 22.32 -0.53 -1.71
N LYS A 195 22.36 0.72 -2.18
CA LYS A 195 22.57 1.90 -1.34
C LYS A 195 21.28 2.33 -0.65
N ARG A 196 21.46 3.05 0.46
CA ARG A 196 20.43 3.89 1.07
C ARG A 196 19.94 4.95 0.08
N LEU A 197 18.63 5.05 -0.05
CA LEU A 197 17.98 5.91 -1.03
C LEU A 197 17.63 7.30 -0.47
N THR A 198 17.16 7.34 0.79
CA THR A 198 16.75 8.58 1.45
C THR A 198 17.46 8.77 2.78
N ASP A 199 17.77 10.01 3.14
CA ASP A 199 18.24 10.39 4.48
C ASP A 199 17.10 10.51 5.51
N THR A 200 15.86 10.68 5.05
CA THR A 200 14.68 10.87 5.89
C THR A 200 14.16 9.51 6.34
N PRO A 201 14.07 9.27 7.66
CA PRO A 201 13.39 8.12 8.24
C PRO A 201 11.95 8.04 7.71
N GLY A 202 11.52 6.84 7.36
CA GLY A 202 10.19 6.60 6.83
C GLY A 202 9.85 5.13 6.73
N GLU A 203 8.77 4.82 6.01
CA GLU A 203 8.30 3.45 5.73
C GLU A 203 7.38 3.45 4.49
N GLY A 204 6.78 2.31 4.17
CA GLY A 204 5.83 2.18 3.06
C GLY A 204 6.29 2.72 1.71
N PRO A 205 7.47 2.34 1.19
CA PRO A 205 7.86 2.74 -0.15
C PRO A 205 6.90 2.14 -1.19
N LYS A 206 6.44 2.94 -2.14
CA LYS A 206 5.72 2.48 -3.33
C LYS A 206 6.36 3.05 -4.58
N ALA A 207 7.02 2.19 -5.35
CA ALA A 207 7.65 2.55 -6.61
C ALA A 207 6.75 2.18 -7.79
N PHE A 208 6.64 3.07 -8.77
CA PHE A 208 5.79 2.89 -9.95
C PHE A 208 6.27 3.69 -11.15
N ARG A 209 5.81 3.32 -12.35
CA ARG A 209 6.11 4.05 -13.58
C ARG A 209 4.87 4.79 -14.06
N TRP A 210 5.00 6.10 -14.28
CA TRP A 210 3.90 6.94 -14.77
C TRP A 210 4.45 8.13 -15.56
N LYS A 211 3.80 8.45 -16.69
CA LYS A 211 4.21 9.50 -17.63
C LYS A 211 5.69 9.43 -18.03
N GLY A 212 6.12 8.23 -18.42
CA GLY A 212 7.47 7.97 -18.91
C GLY A 212 8.57 7.88 -17.84
N ARG A 213 8.29 8.23 -16.58
CA ARG A 213 9.27 8.28 -15.48
C ARG A 213 8.95 7.29 -14.37
N TRP A 214 9.95 7.00 -13.56
CA TRP A 214 9.78 6.27 -12.30
C TRP A 214 9.55 7.24 -11.16
N TRP A 215 8.67 6.84 -10.26
CA TRP A 215 8.31 7.57 -9.06
C TRP A 215 8.42 6.62 -7.88
N LEU A 216 8.73 7.20 -6.73
CA LEU A 216 8.71 6.53 -5.44
C LEU A 216 8.01 7.47 -4.47
N ILE A 217 6.98 6.97 -3.80
CA ILE A 217 6.32 7.68 -2.71
C ILE A 217 6.52 6.86 -1.44
N SER A 218 6.90 7.49 -0.33
CA SER A 218 7.10 6.80 0.96
C SER A 218 6.59 7.64 2.11
N ASP A 219 6.10 7.01 3.17
CA ASP A 219 5.66 7.70 4.38
C ASP A 219 6.87 8.23 5.15
N ALA A 220 6.93 9.53 5.40
CA ALA A 220 7.99 10.17 6.19
C ALA A 220 7.48 10.60 7.59
N TRP A 221 6.30 10.13 7.99
CA TRP A 221 5.53 10.49 9.18
C TRP A 221 5.24 12.00 9.35
N LYS A 222 5.47 12.79 8.32
CA LYS A 222 5.11 14.22 8.19
C LYS A 222 4.41 14.51 6.87
N GLY A 223 3.73 13.50 6.34
CA GLY A 223 3.28 13.40 4.96
C GLY A 223 4.16 12.45 4.15
N LEU A 224 3.81 12.29 2.88
CA LEU A 224 4.48 11.37 1.98
C LEU A 224 5.56 12.09 1.17
N LEU A 225 6.77 11.58 1.28
CA LEU A 225 7.92 11.99 0.49
C LEU A 225 7.75 11.48 -0.94
N VAL A 226 8.14 12.30 -1.92
CA VAL A 226 8.13 11.93 -3.34
C VAL A 226 9.54 11.98 -3.90
N MET A 227 9.93 10.95 -4.65
CA MET A 227 11.13 10.94 -5.47
C MET A 227 10.79 10.58 -6.91
N ARG A 228 11.67 11.01 -7.82
CA ARG A 228 11.57 10.76 -9.25
C ARG A 228 12.89 10.23 -9.79
N SER A 229 12.80 9.38 -10.79
CA SER A 229 13.96 8.89 -11.55
C SER A 229 13.62 8.75 -13.03
N ASP A 230 14.57 9.10 -13.90
CA ASP A 230 14.46 8.95 -15.36
C ASP A 230 15.07 7.61 -15.84
N ASP A 231 15.81 6.89 -14.99
CA ASP A 231 16.58 5.68 -15.32
C ASP A 231 16.36 4.53 -14.31
N ALA A 232 15.47 4.73 -13.33
CA ALA A 232 15.25 3.89 -12.15
C ALA A 232 16.46 3.74 -11.20
N ALA A 233 17.59 4.40 -11.48
CA ALA A 233 18.87 4.27 -10.77
C ALA A 233 19.22 5.52 -9.96
N THR A 234 19.08 6.69 -10.57
CA THR A 234 19.35 7.99 -9.97
C THR A 234 18.02 8.62 -9.55
N TRP A 235 17.87 8.87 -8.26
CA TRP A 235 16.62 9.35 -7.68
C TRP A 235 16.78 10.76 -7.12
N THR A 236 15.88 11.65 -7.54
CA THR A 236 15.83 13.04 -7.08
C THR A 236 14.61 13.23 -6.19
N ARG A 237 14.82 13.73 -4.98
CA ARG A 237 13.73 14.10 -4.06
C ARG A 237 13.01 15.35 -4.59
N GLN A 238 11.68 15.30 -4.56
CA GLN A 238 10.82 16.46 -4.69
C GLN A 238 10.78 17.25 -3.37
N GLU A 239 10.76 18.58 -3.43
CA GLU A 239 10.58 19.41 -2.24
C GLU A 239 9.20 19.22 -1.59
N GLY A 240 9.16 19.23 -0.25
CA GLY A 240 7.93 19.09 0.52
C GLY A 240 7.44 17.65 0.66
N HIS A 241 6.22 17.50 1.17
CA HIS A 241 5.54 16.22 1.35
C HIS A 241 4.08 16.37 0.92
N ILE A 242 3.58 15.44 0.12
CA ILE A 242 2.15 15.38 -0.21
C ILE A 242 1.39 14.76 0.97
N LEU A 243 0.09 15.06 1.11
CA LEU A 243 -0.76 14.53 2.19
C LEU A 243 -0.26 14.77 3.63
N GLY A 244 0.67 15.70 3.84
CA GLY A 244 1.15 16.09 5.18
C GLY A 244 0.14 16.95 5.96
N VAL A 245 -0.75 17.64 5.25
CA VAL A 245 -1.81 18.47 5.84
C VAL A 245 -3.12 17.66 5.89
N PRO A 246 -3.83 17.62 7.03
CA PRO A 246 -5.17 17.04 7.15
C PRO A 246 -6.16 17.56 6.10
N GLY A 247 -7.07 16.71 5.65
CA GLY A 247 -8.20 17.08 4.82
C GLY A 247 -9.35 17.69 5.63
N ILE A 248 -10.42 18.09 4.93
CA ILE A 248 -11.61 18.70 5.55
C ILE A 248 -12.79 17.74 5.70
N HIS A 249 -12.78 16.66 4.92
CA HIS A 249 -13.88 15.68 4.89
C HIS A 249 -13.85 14.79 6.13
N PRO A 250 -15.01 14.31 6.63
CA PRO A 250 -15.06 13.31 7.68
C PRO A 250 -14.16 12.11 7.34
N THR A 251 -13.49 11.55 8.34
CA THR A 251 -12.56 10.41 8.24
C THR A 251 -11.25 10.66 7.46
N ASP A 252 -11.06 11.86 6.91
CA ASP A 252 -9.87 12.30 6.16
C ASP A 252 -9.11 13.44 6.89
N ARG A 253 -9.24 13.50 8.23
CA ARG A 253 -8.79 14.62 9.09
C ARG A 253 -7.45 14.41 9.79
N ALA A 254 -6.64 13.47 9.31
CA ALA A 254 -5.24 13.31 9.71
C ALA A 254 -4.34 13.25 8.47
N LYS A 255 -3.01 13.22 8.68
CA LYS A 255 -2.04 13.03 7.58
C LYS A 255 -2.30 11.70 6.86
N GLY A 256 -2.08 11.68 5.54
CA GLY A 256 -2.10 10.43 4.79
C GLY A 256 -0.86 9.60 5.07
N GLN A 257 -1.03 8.28 5.13
CA GLN A 257 0.02 7.32 5.47
C GLN A 257 0.02 6.14 4.51
N HIS A 258 1.21 5.55 4.34
CA HIS A 258 1.48 4.35 3.53
C HIS A 258 0.76 4.30 2.16
N PRO A 259 1.42 4.76 1.08
CA PRO A 259 0.81 4.84 -0.23
C PRO A 259 0.68 3.48 -0.92
N ASP A 260 -0.42 3.33 -1.64
CA ASP A 260 -0.52 2.45 -2.81
C ASP A 260 -0.89 3.28 -4.04
N ILE A 261 -0.55 2.78 -5.23
CA ILE A 261 -0.68 3.54 -6.47
C ILE A 261 -1.29 2.69 -7.55
N ILE A 262 -2.36 3.19 -8.16
CA ILE A 262 -2.98 2.60 -9.35
C ILE A 262 -2.73 3.53 -10.54
N VAL A 263 -1.93 3.07 -11.50
CA VAL A 263 -1.72 3.76 -12.77
C VAL A 263 -2.75 3.27 -13.79
N ALA A 264 -3.58 4.18 -14.30
CA ALA A 264 -4.67 3.89 -15.23
C ALA A 264 -4.48 4.69 -16.54
N GLY A 265 -3.51 4.27 -17.35
CA GLY A 265 -3.07 5.00 -18.53
C GLY A 265 -2.42 6.35 -18.15
N GLU A 266 -3.00 7.45 -18.61
CA GLU A 266 -2.48 8.81 -18.33
C GLU A 266 -2.80 9.31 -16.92
N ARG A 267 -3.68 8.62 -16.19
CA ARG A 267 -4.08 8.98 -14.82
C ARG A 267 -3.38 8.09 -13.81
N ALA A 268 -3.16 8.60 -12.61
CA ALA A 268 -2.70 7.81 -11.48
C ALA A 268 -3.50 8.19 -10.22
N TYR A 269 -3.84 7.20 -9.42
CA TYR A 269 -4.54 7.38 -8.15
C TYR A 269 -3.65 6.91 -7.02
N ILE A 270 -3.67 7.65 -5.93
CA ILE A 270 -3.03 7.27 -4.68
C ILE A 270 -4.10 6.79 -3.70
N LEU A 271 -3.88 5.60 -3.16
CA LEU A 271 -4.60 5.11 -2.00
C LEU A 271 -3.68 5.31 -0.79
N TYR A 272 -4.27 5.71 0.34
CA TYR A 272 -3.54 5.94 1.58
C TYR A 272 -4.47 5.72 2.75
N PHE A 273 -3.95 5.33 3.91
CA PHE A 273 -4.77 5.24 5.10
C PHE A 273 -4.68 6.50 5.96
N VAL A 274 -5.74 6.74 6.73
CA VAL A 274 -5.85 7.88 7.66
C VAL A 274 -6.30 7.38 9.01
N HIS A 275 -5.56 7.71 10.06
CA HIS A 275 -6.01 7.46 11.43
C HIS A 275 -7.19 8.35 11.79
N GLN A 276 -8.11 7.82 12.60
CA GLN A 276 -9.36 8.49 12.96
C GLN A 276 -9.19 9.44 14.16
N ASP A 277 -8.04 10.09 14.29
CA ASP A 277 -7.68 10.98 15.41
C ASP A 277 -8.47 12.30 15.41
N GLY A 278 -8.94 12.71 14.22
CA GLY A 278 -9.67 13.97 14.01
C GLY A 278 -11.18 13.86 14.16
N GLU A 279 -11.69 12.69 14.55
CA GLU A 279 -13.13 12.44 14.74
C GLU A 279 -13.56 12.75 16.18
N ASP A 280 -14.84 13.07 16.39
CA ASP A 280 -15.34 13.44 17.72
C ASP A 280 -15.28 12.25 18.70
N GLU A 281 -15.42 11.02 18.21
CA GLU A 281 -15.28 9.78 18.98
C GLU A 281 -13.87 9.65 19.58
N ALA A 282 -12.84 10.20 18.95
CA ALA A 282 -11.48 10.20 19.49
C ALA A 282 -11.33 11.04 20.76
N ARG A 283 -12.22 12.01 20.99
CA ARG A 283 -12.26 12.79 22.23
C ARG A 283 -12.83 11.98 23.39
N ALA A 284 -13.78 11.09 23.11
CA ALA A 284 -14.43 10.24 24.10
C ALA A 284 -13.68 8.93 24.36
N ASN A 285 -12.94 8.44 23.38
CA ASN A 285 -12.20 7.19 23.45
C ASN A 285 -10.75 7.37 22.95
N PRO A 286 -9.74 7.36 23.85
CA PRO A 286 -8.34 7.55 23.46
C PRO A 286 -7.80 6.43 22.55
N ASP A 287 -8.49 5.29 22.48
CA ASP A 287 -8.15 4.17 21.62
C ASP A 287 -8.65 4.35 20.19
N TRP A 288 -9.60 5.26 19.96
CA TRP A 288 -10.23 5.47 18.65
C TRP A 288 -9.23 5.86 17.56
N LYS A 289 -8.16 6.56 17.93
CA LYS A 289 -7.03 6.91 17.06
C LYS A 289 -6.36 5.73 16.35
N ARG A 290 -6.53 4.51 16.89
CA ARG A 290 -6.01 3.28 16.28
C ARG A 290 -6.79 2.88 15.04
N ARG A 291 -8.07 3.27 14.95
CA ARG A 291 -8.92 3.00 13.80
C ARG A 291 -8.37 3.73 12.59
N SER A 292 -8.52 3.10 11.43
CA SER A 292 -8.05 3.66 10.17
C SER A 292 -8.98 3.27 9.03
N VAL A 293 -9.08 4.21 8.10
CA VAL A 293 -9.82 4.05 6.85
C VAL A 293 -8.88 4.26 5.68
N LEU A 294 -9.20 3.65 4.55
CA LEU A 294 -8.51 3.92 3.29
C LEU A 294 -9.23 5.01 2.52
N GLN A 295 -8.43 5.89 1.94
CA GLN A 295 -8.86 7.03 1.13
C GLN A 295 -8.26 6.89 -0.28
N ILE A 296 -8.80 7.65 -1.23
CA ILE A 296 -8.26 7.76 -2.57
C ILE A 296 -8.21 9.21 -3.00
N ALA A 297 -7.15 9.57 -3.73
CA ALA A 297 -7.02 10.85 -4.41
C ALA A 297 -6.37 10.66 -5.78
N GLU A 298 -6.62 11.58 -6.70
CA GLU A 298 -5.92 11.59 -7.99
C GLU A 298 -4.59 12.32 -7.86
N LEU A 299 -3.54 11.72 -8.42
CA LEU A 299 -2.25 12.37 -8.56
C LEU A 299 -2.25 13.27 -9.79
N VAL A 300 -1.75 14.49 -9.62
CA VAL A 300 -1.52 15.43 -10.70
C VAL A 300 -0.04 15.69 -10.81
N GLU A 301 0.52 15.36 -11.97
CA GLU A 301 1.90 15.69 -12.32
C GLU A 301 1.92 16.89 -13.26
N ARG A 302 2.73 17.90 -12.92
CA ARG A 302 3.05 19.08 -13.74
C ARG A 302 4.53 19.41 -13.58
N ASP A 303 5.21 19.63 -14.70
CA ASP A 303 6.62 20.03 -14.74
C ASP A 303 7.55 19.14 -13.90
N GLY A 304 7.23 17.85 -13.83
CA GLY A 304 7.98 16.85 -13.06
C GLY A 304 7.71 16.86 -11.56
N ILE A 305 6.63 17.50 -11.09
CA ILE A 305 6.22 17.56 -9.69
C ILE A 305 4.86 16.88 -9.52
N ILE A 306 4.77 15.92 -8.61
CA ILE A 306 3.50 15.30 -8.20
C ILE A 306 2.86 16.13 -7.10
N SER A 307 1.57 16.38 -7.25
CA SER A 307 0.70 17.03 -6.29
C SER A 307 -0.60 16.23 -6.14
N VAL A 308 -1.32 16.48 -5.05
CA VAL A 308 -2.58 15.83 -4.75
C VAL A 308 -3.52 16.82 -4.08
N ASP A 309 -4.76 16.89 -4.56
CA ASP A 309 -5.84 17.57 -3.85
C ASP A 309 -6.75 16.50 -3.24
N ARG A 310 -6.48 16.15 -1.99
CA ARG A 310 -7.27 15.17 -1.23
C ARG A 310 -8.70 15.63 -0.97
N ASN A 311 -9.02 16.91 -1.12
CA ASN A 311 -10.37 17.42 -0.84
C ASN A 311 -11.28 17.38 -2.08
N SER A 312 -10.71 17.34 -3.28
CA SER A 312 -11.47 17.20 -4.52
C SER A 312 -12.23 15.86 -4.60
N PRO A 313 -13.42 15.83 -5.24
CA PRO A 313 -14.06 14.58 -5.63
C PRO A 313 -13.18 13.78 -6.60
N VAL A 314 -13.15 12.46 -6.45
CA VAL A 314 -12.33 11.58 -7.30
C VAL A 314 -13.24 10.81 -8.23
N SER A 315 -13.24 11.17 -9.51
CA SER A 315 -13.88 10.35 -10.54
C SER A 315 -12.97 9.18 -10.90
N VAL A 316 -13.38 7.98 -10.49
CA VAL A 316 -12.58 6.77 -10.62
C VAL A 316 -12.73 6.17 -12.01
N THR A 317 -11.64 6.18 -12.75
CA THR A 317 -11.53 5.52 -14.05
C THR A 317 -10.30 4.64 -14.01
N LEU A 318 -10.43 3.47 -13.39
CA LEU A 318 -9.36 2.49 -13.38
C LEU A 318 -9.34 1.73 -14.71
N LYS A 319 -8.15 1.33 -15.16
CA LYS A 319 -7.95 0.52 -16.36
C LYS A 319 -7.14 -0.73 -16.00
N PRO A 320 -7.54 -1.93 -16.46
CA PRO A 320 -6.82 -3.19 -16.27
C PRO A 320 -5.37 -3.20 -16.71
#